data_AF-A0A958ADF3-F1
#
_entry.id   AF-A0A958ADF3-F1
#
_cell.length_a   1.000
_cell.length_b   1.000
_cell.length_c   1.000
_cell.angle_alpha   90.00
_cell.angle_beta   90.00
_cell.angle_gamma   90.00
#
_symmetry.space_group_name_H-M   'P 1'
#
loop_
_entity.id
_entity.type
_entity.pdbx_description
1 polymer ?
#
loop_
_entity_poly.entity_id
_entity_poly.type
_entity_poly.pdbx_seq_one_letter_code
_entity_poly.pdbx_strand_id
1 'polypeptide(L)' 'MAIEFGLTTEMVNTQYAVLGVLLAHYQQNQVLKSLDQVRISMKSGDFSPNDKVEQVLVSILAGCETISEVNLK' A
#
# COMPACT_ATOMS: atom_id res chain seq x y z
N MET A 1 -9.79 4.75 -12.86
CA MET A 1 -8.40 5.18 -13.12
C MET A 1 -7.71 4.06 -13.88
N ALA A 2 -7.17 4.32 -15.08
CA ALA A 2 -6.33 3.36 -15.78
C ALA A 2 -4.95 3.33 -15.10
N ILE A 3 -4.44 2.13 -14.82
CA ILE A 3 -3.10 1.96 -14.23
C ILE A 3 -2.14 1.73 -15.38
N GLU A 4 -1.17 2.63 -15.54
CA GLU A 4 -0.15 2.52 -16.58
C GLU A 4 1.19 2.22 -15.92
N PHE A 5 1.77 1.06 -16.23
CA PHE A 5 3.14 0.74 -15.86
C PHE A 5 4.06 1.22 -16.98
N GLY A 6 4.76 2.33 -16.75
CA GLY A 6 5.76 2.85 -17.68
C GLY A 6 7.04 2.03 -17.65
N LEU A 7 7.72 1.95 -18.80
CA LEU A 7 9.11 1.50 -18.86
C LEU A 7 9.98 2.63 -18.28
N THR A 8 10.71 2.34 -17.22
CA THR A 8 11.71 3.25 -16.67
C THR A 8 13.06 3.00 -17.32
N THR A 9 13.87 4.05 -17.45
CA THR A 9 15.25 3.96 -17.98
C THR A 9 16.25 3.34 -17.00
N GLU A 10 15.87 3.19 -15.72
CA GLU A 10 16.68 2.56 -14.67
C GLU A 10 16.25 1.12 -14.40
N MET A 11 17.15 0.29 -13.84
CA MET A 11 16.83 -1.04 -13.31
C MET A 11 15.98 -0.91 -12.04
N VAL A 12 14.72 -0.50 -12.16
CA VAL A 12 13.76 -0.70 -11.07
C VAL A 12 13.34 -2.15 -11.06
N ASN A 13 13.27 -2.65 -9.84
CA ASN A 13 12.91 -4.01 -9.55
C ASN A 13 11.44 -4.26 -9.90
N THR A 14 11.19 -4.82 -11.08
CA THR A 14 9.84 -5.16 -11.56
C THR A 14 9.18 -6.26 -10.74
N GLN A 15 9.90 -6.90 -9.79
CA GLN A 15 9.34 -7.97 -8.95
C GLN A 15 8.14 -7.52 -8.13
N TYR A 16 8.03 -6.21 -7.84
CA TYR A 16 6.91 -5.64 -7.09
C TYR A 16 5.82 -5.00 -7.97
N ALA A 17 5.98 -4.98 -9.30
CA ALA A 17 4.97 -4.41 -10.20
C ALA A 17 3.61 -5.11 -10.04
N VAL A 18 3.63 -6.43 -9.80
CA VAL A 18 2.42 -7.23 -9.53
C VAL A 18 1.67 -6.73 -8.29
N LEU A 19 2.38 -6.29 -7.25
CA LEU A 19 1.75 -5.74 -6.05
C LEU A 19 1.04 -4.42 -6.36
N GLY A 20 1.64 -3.58 -7.19
CA GLY A 20 1.00 -2.35 -7.69
C GLY A 20 -0.28 -2.65 -8.49
N VAL A 21 -0.24 -3.63 -9.40
CA VAL A 21 -1.42 -4.07 -10.18
C VAL A 21 -2.52 -4.56 -9.24
N LEU A 22 -2.15 -5.39 -8.27
CA LEU A 22 -3.08 -6.01 -7.34
C LEU A 22 -3.79 -4.98 -6.46
N LEU A 23 -3.04 -4.04 -5.88
CA LEU A 23 -3.62 -2.96 -5.07
C LEU A 23 -4.59 -2.11 -5.87
N ALA A 24 -4.22 -1.77 -7.11
CA ALA A 24 -5.09 -1.00 -7.97
C ALA A 24 -6.38 -1.75 -8.28
N HIS A 25 -6.28 -3.05 -8.54
CA HIS A 25 -7.44 -3.91 -8.74
C HIS A 25 -8.33 -3.92 -7.49
N TYR A 26 -7.74 -4.01 -6.29
CA TYR A 26 -8.48 -3.95 -5.03
C TYR A 26 -9.17 -2.60 -4.80
N GLN A 27 -8.51 -1.48 -5.10
CA GLN A 27 -9.09 -0.14 -4.98
C GLN A 27 -10.24 0.06 -5.98
N GLN A 28 -10.07 -0.35 -7.24
CA GLN A 28 -11.11 -0.26 -8.27
C GLN A 28 -12.36 -1.06 -7.90
N ASN A 29 -12.19 -2.24 -7.29
CA ASN A 29 -13.28 -3.11 -6.88
C ASN A 29 -13.74 -2.87 -5.44
N GLN A 30 -13.21 -1.84 -4.76
CA GLN A 30 -13.57 -1.48 -3.38
C GLN A 30 -13.39 -2.64 -2.39
N VAL A 31 -12.44 -3.56 -2.66
CA VAL A 31 -12.20 -4.77 -1.87
C VAL A 31 -11.83 -4.41 -0.42
N LEU A 32 -11.08 -3.32 -0.24
CA LEU A 32 -10.57 -2.86 1.05
C LEU A 32 -11.50 -1.86 1.76
N LYS A 33 -12.69 -1.58 1.22
CA LYS A 33 -13.62 -0.58 1.80
C LYS A 33 -14.08 -0.91 3.22
N SER A 34 -14.06 -2.19 3.60
CA SER A 34 -14.35 -2.62 4.97
C SER A 34 -13.35 -2.07 6.00
N LEU A 35 -12.14 -1.69 5.57
CA LEU A 35 -11.13 -1.10 6.46
C LEU A 35 -11.57 0.26 7.01
N ASP A 36 -12.42 1.01 6.29
CA ASP A 36 -13.00 2.28 6.75
C ASP A 36 -13.77 2.16 8.08
N GLN A 37 -14.24 0.95 8.39
CA GLN A 37 -15.00 0.67 9.61
C GLN A 37 -14.10 0.34 10.80
N VAL A 38 -12.81 0.10 10.57
CA VAL A 38 -11.85 -0.24 11.61
C VAL A 38 -11.44 1.05 12.32
N ARG A 39 -11.95 1.21 13.54
CA ARG A 39 -11.55 2.32 14.42
C ARG A 39 -10.16 2.03 14.99
N ILE A 40 -9.14 2.59 14.37
CA ILE A 40 -7.77 2.56 14.88
C ILE A 40 -7.51 3.89 15.58
N SER A 41 -7.08 3.82 16.84
CA SER A 41 -6.66 5.01 17.58
C SER A 41 -5.27 5.40 17.08
N MET A 42 -5.19 6.48 16.29
CA MET A 42 -3.93 7.00 15.74
C MET A 42 -3.74 8.47 16.10
N LYS A 43 -2.47 8.85 16.31
CA LYS A 43 -2.09 10.27 16.39
C LYS A 43 -2.33 10.91 15.03
N SER A 44 -2.79 12.16 15.04
CA SER A 44 -2.94 12.99 13.85
C SER A 44 -1.60 13.10 13.10
N GLY A 45 -1.60 12.76 11.82
CA GLY A 45 -0.46 12.86 10.91
C GLY A 45 -0.94 12.84 9.46
N ASP A 46 -0.01 12.75 8.51
CA ASP A 46 -0.32 12.87 7.07
C ASP A 46 -1.03 11.65 6.47
N PHE A 47 -1.10 10.54 7.20
CA PHE A 47 -1.69 9.29 6.74
C PHE A 47 -2.91 8.90 7.59
N SER A 48 -3.98 8.50 6.91
CA SER A 48 -5.14 7.90 7.56
C SER A 48 -4.79 6.52 8.12
N PRO A 49 -5.59 6.00 9.05
CA PRO A 49 -5.39 4.63 9.52
C PRO A 49 -5.48 3.58 8.42
N ASN A 50 -6.34 3.80 7.43
CA ASN A 50 -6.49 2.90 6.29
C ASN A 50 -5.21 2.83 5.46
N ASP A 51 -4.58 3.98 5.19
CA ASP A 51 -3.32 4.04 4.43
C ASP A 51 -2.25 3.15 5.08
N LYS A 52 -2.21 3.12 6.41
CA LYS A 52 -1.26 2.27 7.15
C LYS A 52 -1.62 0.79 7.06
N VAL A 53 -2.90 0.43 7.10
CA VAL A 53 -3.33 -0.97 6.94
C VAL A 53 -3.06 -1.45 5.51
N GLU A 54 -3.29 -0.61 4.51
CA GLU A 54 -2.92 -0.91 3.12
C GLU A 54 -1.40 -1.11 2.99
N GLN A 55 -0.57 -0.25 3.60
CA GLN A 55 0.88 -0.45 3.62
C GLN A 55 1.28 -1.79 4.27
N VAL A 56 0.69 -2.14 5.42
CA VAL A 56 0.96 -3.43 6.09
C VAL A 56 0.58 -4.61 5.19
N LEU A 57 -0.58 -4.55 4.53
CA LEU A 57 -1.00 -5.57 3.57
C LEU A 57 0.04 -5.76 2.46
N VAL A 58 0.53 -4.65 1.89
CA VAL A 58 1.56 -4.70 0.83
C VAL A 58 2.86 -5.30 1.34
N SER A 59 3.30 -4.93 2.54
CA SER A 59 4.49 -5.50 3.17
C SER A 59 4.37 -7.02 3.36
N ILE A 60 3.20 -7.50 3.80
CA ILE A 60 2.93 -8.94 3.93
C ILE A 60 3.01 -9.63 2.56
N LEU A 61 2.37 -9.06 1.53
CA LEU A 61 2.37 -9.61 0.18
C LEU A 61 3.74 -9.57 -0.49
N ALA A 62 4.59 -8.60 -0.11
CA ALA A 62 5.98 -8.50 -0.54
C ALA A 62 6.91 -9.49 0.19
N GLY A 63 6.41 -10.23 1.19
CA GLY A 63 7.21 -11.16 1.99
C GLY A 63 8.13 -10.46 3.00
N CYS A 64 7.82 -9.23 3.41
CA CYS A 64 8.61 -8.51 4.41
C CYS A 64 8.45 -9.18 5.79
N GLU A 65 9.58 -9.53 6.42
CA GLU A 65 9.59 -10.10 7.77
C GLU A 65 9.39 -9.04 8.86
N THR A 66 9.73 -7.79 8.57
CA THR A 66 9.62 -6.67 9.50
C THR A 66 9.02 -5.44 8.82
N ILE A 67 8.28 -4.65 9.60
CA ILE A 67 7.76 -3.34 9.19
C ILE A 67 8.35 -2.31 10.15
N SER A 68 9.02 -1.31 9.61
CA SER A 68 9.61 -0.22 10.38
C SER A 68 8.93 1.08 10.00
N GLU A 69 8.41 1.80 10.99
CA GLU A 69 7.89 3.15 10.80
C GLU A 69 9.03 4.14 11.01
N VAL A 70 9.42 4.86 9.96
CA VAL A 70 10.39 5.95 10.05
C VAL A 70 9.66 7.23 10.44
N ASN A 71 9.63 7.52 11.74
CA ASN A 71 9.12 8.79 12.26
C ASN A 71 10.19 9.88 12.08
N LEU A 72 10.18 10.54 10.91
CA LEU A 72 10.99 11.76 10.71
C LEU A 72 10.37 12.87 11.58
N LYS A 73 11.18 13.38 12.51
CA LYS A 73 10.83 14.52 13.38
C LYS A 73 10.73 15.81 12.59
#